data_AF-A0A944Y4R9-F1
#
_entry.id   AF-A0A944Y4R9-F1
#
_cell.length_a   1.000
_cell.length_b   1.000
_cell.length_c   1.000
_cell.angle_alpha   90.00
_cell.angle_beta   90.00
_cell.angle_gamma   90.00
#
_symmetry.space_group_name_H-M   'P 1'
#
loop_
_entity.id
_entity.type
_entity.pdbx_description
1 polymer ?
#
loop_
_entity_poly.entity_id
_entity_poly.type
_entity_poly.pdbx_seq_one_letter_code
_entity_poly.pdbx_strand_id
1 'polypeptide(L)'
;MNKKLSKNFFLISFLPAIAYWYLEENYALRIAIMGGLILAVLELSLEWFFSKHIHTLSKFNFFLILGLGGVSLLGEEGIWFKLQPAFTGVGIGSFLLYKVLRGKGLMQEMMESLNPDRLLPEPIVAGMEKHFSLLFLGYGIFMGFVAVKFTTSEWVFYKTIGFYITFAILMLFEFFWIRIQMKKWMERQAYLQMVMKMGPKK
;
A
#
# COMPACT_ATOMS: atom_id res chain seq x y z
N MET A 1 -23.42 17.55 1.24
CA MET A 1 -22.84 16.47 0.39
C MET A 1 -23.93 15.41 0.15
N ASN A 2 -24.34 15.21 -1.11
CA ASN A 2 -25.56 14.47 -1.45
C ASN A 2 -25.34 12.94 -1.41
N LYS A 3 -26.03 12.25 -0.49
CA LYS A 3 -25.83 10.83 -0.11
C LYS A 3 -25.96 9.80 -1.24
N LYS A 4 -26.56 10.19 -2.38
CA LYS A 4 -26.75 9.32 -3.56
C LYS A 4 -25.51 9.20 -4.45
N LEU A 5 -24.64 10.22 -4.46
CA LEU A 5 -23.41 10.24 -5.28
C LEU A 5 -22.32 9.32 -4.71
N SER A 6 -22.28 9.09 -3.39
CA SER A 6 -21.20 8.30 -2.77
C SER A 6 -21.27 6.79 -3.07
N LYS A 7 -22.47 6.24 -3.31
CA LYS A 7 -22.62 4.81 -3.63
C LYS A 7 -22.17 4.47 -5.07
N ASN A 8 -22.40 5.37 -6.03
CA ASN A 8 -21.96 5.18 -7.41
C ASN A 8 -20.45 5.42 -7.56
N PHE A 9 -19.86 6.33 -6.77
CA PHE A 9 -18.43 6.59 -6.82
C PHE A 9 -17.59 5.38 -6.39
N PHE A 10 -18.07 4.61 -5.40
CA PHE A 10 -17.41 3.39 -4.94
C PHE A 10 -17.32 2.31 -6.02
N LEU A 11 -18.39 2.10 -6.80
CA LEU A 11 -18.37 1.11 -7.89
C LEU A 11 -17.50 1.57 -9.06
N ILE A 12 -17.49 2.87 -9.36
CA ILE A 12 -16.64 3.45 -10.42
C ILE A 12 -15.15 3.30 -10.05
N SER A 13 -14.78 3.39 -8.77
CA SER A 13 -13.38 3.19 -8.36
C SER A 13 -12.84 1.77 -8.56
N PHE A 14 -13.70 0.75 -8.73
CA PHE A 14 -13.27 -0.61 -9.09
C PHE A 14 -13.20 -0.84 -10.59
N LEU A 15 -13.78 0.05 -11.40
CA LEU A 15 -13.84 -0.11 -12.86
C LEU A 15 -12.44 -0.27 -13.49
N PRO A 16 -11.41 0.51 -13.10
CA PRO A 16 -10.07 0.32 -13.64
C PRO A 16 -9.51 -1.06 -13.28
N ALA A 17 -9.63 -1.49 -12.03
CA ALA A 17 -9.11 -2.79 -11.58
C ALA A 17 -9.77 -3.97 -12.30
N ILE A 18 -11.09 -3.91 -12.50
CA ILE A 18 -11.85 -4.93 -13.26
C ILE A 18 -11.45 -4.90 -14.74
N ALA A 19 -11.28 -3.72 -15.33
CA ALA A 19 -10.84 -3.58 -16.72
C ALA A 19 -9.43 -4.14 -16.93
N TYR A 20 -8.49 -3.86 -16.02
CA TYR A 20 -7.15 -4.47 -16.03
C TYR A 20 -7.22 -5.99 -15.98
N TRP A 21 -7.99 -6.53 -15.03
CA TRP A 21 -8.17 -7.97 -14.89
C TRP A 21 -8.72 -8.62 -16.16
N TYR A 22 -9.77 -8.03 -16.74
CA TYR A 22 -10.39 -8.54 -17.95
C TYR A 22 -9.45 -8.51 -19.16
N LEU A 23 -8.73 -7.40 -19.35
CA LEU A 23 -7.77 -7.23 -20.43
C LEU A 23 -6.62 -8.24 -20.36
N GLU A 24 -6.16 -8.52 -19.14
CA GLU A 24 -5.00 -9.37 -18.90
C GLU A 24 -5.31 -10.87 -18.98
N GLU A 25 -6.54 -11.28 -18.63
CA GLU A 25 -6.97 -12.69 -18.72
C GLU A 25 -7.40 -13.09 -20.14
N ASN A 26 -8.00 -12.17 -20.91
CA ASN A 26 -8.68 -12.52 -22.17
C ASN A 26 -7.91 -12.13 -23.43
N TYR A 27 -6.89 -11.29 -23.34
CA TYR A 27 -6.18 -10.78 -24.51
C TYR A 27 -4.68 -11.06 -24.48
N ALA A 28 -4.07 -11.06 -25.66
CA ALA A 28 -2.63 -11.17 -25.79
C ALA A 28 -1.90 -10.04 -25.05
N LEU A 29 -0.68 -10.33 -24.58
CA LEU A 29 0.16 -9.43 -23.79
C LEU A 29 0.22 -8.00 -24.34
N ARG A 30 0.33 -7.84 -25.67
CA ARG A 30 0.37 -6.53 -26.34
C ARG A 30 -0.87 -5.69 -26.06
N ILE A 31 -2.04 -6.33 -26.12
CA ILE A 31 -3.35 -5.68 -25.91
C ILE A 31 -3.53 -5.37 -24.43
N ALA A 32 -3.13 -6.28 -23.54
CA ALA A 32 -3.16 -6.05 -22.10
C ALA A 32 -2.29 -4.85 -21.68
N ILE A 33 -1.06 -4.77 -22.21
CA ILE A 33 -0.14 -3.65 -21.95
C ILE A 33 -0.71 -2.34 -22.52
N MET A 34 -1.16 -2.33 -23.78
CA MET A 34 -1.74 -1.13 -24.39
C MET A 34 -2.98 -0.65 -23.65
N GLY A 35 -3.89 -1.57 -23.31
CA GLY A 35 -5.09 -1.25 -22.54
C GLY A 35 -4.74 -0.72 -21.16
N GLY A 36 -3.74 -1.31 -20.49
CA GLY A 36 -3.21 -0.79 -19.24
C GLY A 36 -2.62 0.61 -19.35
N LEU A 37 -1.84 0.88 -20.40
CA LEU A 37 -1.30 2.22 -20.66
C LEU A 37 -2.41 3.26 -20.88
N ILE A 38 -3.43 2.91 -21.67
CA ILE A 38 -4.60 3.77 -21.90
C ILE A 38 -5.33 4.03 -20.57
N LEU A 39 -5.57 3.00 -19.77
CA LEU A 39 -6.19 3.13 -18.46
C LEU A 39 -5.37 4.01 -17.51
N ALA A 40 -4.05 3.90 -17.51
CA ALA A 40 -3.18 4.74 -16.70
C ALA A 40 -3.21 6.21 -17.13
N VAL A 41 -3.25 6.49 -18.44
CA VAL A 41 -3.44 7.86 -18.96
C VAL A 41 -4.80 8.42 -18.56
N LEU A 42 -5.85 7.61 -18.65
CA LEU A 42 -7.20 8.01 -18.21
C LEU A 42 -7.23 8.29 -16.70
N GLU A 43 -6.60 7.45 -15.89
CA GLU A 43 -6.47 7.63 -14.44
C GLU A 43 -5.80 8.97 -14.11
N LEU A 44 -4.63 9.25 -14.71
CA LEU A 44 -3.93 10.53 -14.53
C LEU A 44 -4.77 11.73 -15.00
N SER A 45 -5.50 11.58 -16.10
CA SER A 45 -6.33 12.65 -16.67
C SER A 45 -7.52 12.96 -15.77
N LEU A 46 -8.19 11.92 -15.25
CA LEU A 46 -9.29 12.05 -14.31
C LEU A 46 -8.80 12.65 -12.99
N GLU A 47 -7.68 12.15 -12.46
CA GLU A 47 -7.09 12.69 -11.24
C GLU A 47 -6.75 14.18 -11.38
N TRP A 48 -6.13 14.57 -12.50
CA TRP A 48 -5.86 15.96 -12.78
C TRP A 48 -7.14 16.80 -12.89
N PHE A 49 -8.18 16.28 -13.56
CA PHE A 49 -9.45 16.99 -13.72
C PHE A 49 -10.19 17.22 -12.37
N PHE A 50 -10.22 16.21 -11.51
CA PHE A 50 -10.94 16.29 -10.23
C PHE A 50 -10.12 16.93 -9.10
N SER A 51 -8.84 16.60 -8.99
CA SER A 51 -7.98 17.02 -7.88
C SER A 51 -7.09 18.22 -8.22
N LYS A 52 -6.99 18.61 -9.50
CA LYS A 52 -6.04 19.63 -10.02
C LYS A 52 -4.57 19.38 -9.70
N HIS A 53 -4.26 18.22 -9.12
CA HIS A 53 -2.94 17.78 -8.72
C HIS A 53 -2.82 16.31 -9.03
N ILE A 54 -1.66 15.91 -9.54
CA ILE A 54 -1.33 14.51 -9.79
C ILE A 54 -0.41 14.04 -8.69
N HIS A 55 -0.88 13.09 -7.89
CA HIS A 55 -0.16 12.47 -6.80
C HIS A 55 1.10 11.76 -7.32
N THR A 56 2.17 11.86 -6.53
CA THR A 56 3.46 11.22 -6.82
C THR A 56 3.32 9.71 -7.00
N LEU A 57 2.39 9.08 -6.27
CA LEU A 57 2.11 7.65 -6.39
C LEU A 57 1.51 7.30 -7.76
N SER A 58 0.56 8.07 -8.27
CA SER A 58 -0.02 7.87 -9.60
C SER A 58 1.00 8.08 -10.70
N LYS A 59 1.87 9.09 -10.56
CA LYS A 59 3.01 9.29 -11.49
C LYS A 59 3.94 8.09 -11.47
N PHE A 60 4.32 7.63 -10.28
CA PHE A 60 5.19 6.47 -10.13
C PHE A 60 4.58 5.21 -10.76
N ASN A 61 3.29 4.95 -10.52
CA ASN A 61 2.57 3.83 -11.13
C ASN A 61 2.54 3.94 -12.66
N PHE A 62 2.24 5.13 -13.21
CA PHE A 62 2.27 5.37 -14.65
C PHE A 62 3.66 5.10 -15.24
N PHE A 63 4.72 5.62 -14.63
CA PHE A 63 6.09 5.40 -15.12
C PHE A 63 6.52 3.94 -15.00
N LEU A 64 6.07 3.21 -13.98
CA LEU A 64 6.29 1.77 -13.87
C LEU A 64 5.60 1.02 -15.01
N ILE A 65 4.32 1.30 -15.29
CA ILE A 65 3.58 0.65 -16.38
C ILE A 65 4.22 1.00 -17.72
N LEU A 66 4.59 2.26 -17.93
CA LEU A 66 5.25 2.72 -19.16
C LEU A 66 6.61 2.04 -19.36
N GLY A 67 7.45 2.02 -18.32
CA GLY A 67 8.79 1.42 -18.39
C GLY A 67 8.74 -0.09 -18.51
N LEU A 68 8.07 -0.78 -17.59
CA LEU A 68 7.99 -2.23 -17.57
C LEU A 68 7.14 -2.78 -18.71
N GLY A 69 6.04 -2.11 -19.05
CA GLY A 69 5.23 -2.44 -20.22
C GLY A 69 5.98 -2.18 -21.52
N GLY A 70 6.73 -1.08 -21.62
CA GLY A 70 7.58 -0.78 -22.78
C GLY A 70 8.67 -1.84 -23.00
N VAL A 71 9.40 -2.23 -21.95
CA VAL A 71 10.41 -3.30 -22.03
C VAL A 71 9.76 -4.65 -22.36
N SER A 72 8.60 -4.95 -21.78
CA SER A 72 7.81 -6.16 -22.08
C SER A 72 7.40 -6.25 -23.56
N LEU A 73 7.08 -5.12 -24.21
CA LEU A 73 6.78 -5.06 -25.64
C LEU A 73 8.01 -5.29 -26.53
N LEU A 74 9.20 -4.89 -26.07
CA LEU A 74 10.46 -5.06 -26.81
C LEU A 74 11.02 -6.48 -26.69
N GLY A 75 10.83 -7.12 -25.54
CA GLY A 75 11.31 -8.49 -25.29
C GLY A 75 10.32 -9.58 -25.69
N GLU A 76 9.09 -9.24 -26.09
CA GLU A 76 7.97 -10.19 -26.26
C GLU A 76 7.68 -11.05 -25.01
N GLU A 77 8.23 -10.65 -23.86
CA GLU A 77 8.19 -11.40 -22.60
C GLU A 77 7.39 -10.64 -21.55
N GLY A 78 6.23 -11.20 -21.17
CA GLY A 78 5.31 -10.59 -20.20
C GLY A 78 5.82 -10.54 -18.76
N ILE A 79 7.02 -11.04 -18.49
CA ILE A 79 7.57 -11.15 -17.14
C ILE A 79 7.86 -9.78 -16.51
N TRP A 80 8.31 -8.81 -17.29
CA TRP A 80 8.60 -7.46 -16.81
C TRP A 80 7.34 -6.78 -16.27
N PHE A 81 6.21 -7.01 -16.93
CA PHE A 81 4.92 -6.54 -16.44
C PHE A 81 4.53 -7.24 -15.13
N LYS A 82 4.73 -8.56 -15.05
CA LYS A 82 4.44 -9.34 -13.84
C LYS A 82 5.30 -8.95 -12.64
N LEU A 83 6.48 -8.38 -12.85
CA LEU A 83 7.37 -7.93 -11.78
C LEU A 83 6.95 -6.60 -11.14
N GLN A 84 5.96 -5.89 -11.69
CA GLN A 84 5.51 -4.61 -11.14
C GLN A 84 5.13 -4.67 -9.64
N PRO A 85 4.33 -5.64 -9.15
CA PRO A 85 4.01 -5.75 -7.73
C PRO A 85 5.25 -6.04 -6.87
N ALA A 86 6.25 -6.73 -7.43
CA ALA A 86 7.51 -7.01 -6.75
C ALA A 86 8.30 -5.72 -6.52
N PHE A 87 8.53 -4.93 -7.58
CA PHE A 87 9.25 -3.67 -7.47
C PHE A 87 8.53 -2.66 -6.59
N THR A 88 7.21 -2.53 -6.72
CA THR A 88 6.43 -1.62 -5.87
C THR A 88 6.44 -2.07 -4.41
N GLY A 89 6.20 -3.35 -4.13
CA GLY A 89 6.20 -3.89 -2.77
C GLY A 89 7.56 -3.77 -2.09
N VAL A 90 8.63 -4.14 -2.79
CA VAL A 90 9.99 -3.99 -2.28
C VAL A 90 10.35 -2.51 -2.09
N GLY A 91 10.07 -1.67 -3.09
CA GLY A 91 10.38 -0.24 -3.02
C GLY A 91 9.67 0.48 -1.86
N ILE A 92 8.35 0.34 -1.77
CA ILE A 92 7.54 0.95 -0.70
C ILE A 92 7.91 0.35 0.65
N GLY A 93 8.01 -0.98 0.73
CA GLY A 93 8.35 -1.66 1.98
C GLY A 93 9.74 -1.26 2.51
N SER A 94 10.75 -1.21 1.64
CA SER A 94 12.10 -0.72 2.00
C SER A 94 12.07 0.73 2.44
N PHE A 95 11.33 1.59 1.74
CA PHE A 95 11.23 3.01 2.07
C PHE A 95 10.58 3.25 3.44
N LEU A 96 9.46 2.59 3.72
CA LEU A 96 8.77 2.67 5.02
C LEU A 96 9.67 2.14 6.15
N LEU A 97 10.31 0.98 5.93
CA LEU A 97 11.22 0.41 6.90
C LEU A 97 12.39 1.35 7.20
N TYR A 98 12.98 1.95 6.15
CA TYR A 98 14.05 2.94 6.30
C TYR A 98 13.60 4.17 7.12
N LYS A 99 12.41 4.71 6.84
CA LYS A 99 11.85 5.87 7.57
C LYS A 99 11.64 5.55 9.05
N VAL A 100 11.02 4.42 9.36
CA VAL A 100 10.85 3.95 10.75
C VAL A 100 12.20 3.77 11.45
N LEU A 101 13.20 3.18 10.79
CA LEU A 101 14.53 2.97 11.36
C LEU A 101 15.29 4.29 11.62
N ARG A 102 14.98 5.36 10.87
CA ARG A 102 15.55 6.71 11.06
C ARG A 102 14.85 7.52 12.16
N GLY A 103 13.82 6.96 12.79
CA GLY A 103 13.21 7.48 14.01
C GLY A 103 11.85 8.15 13.82
N LYS A 104 11.50 8.58 12.61
CA LYS A 104 10.16 9.13 12.32
C LYS A 104 9.57 8.47 11.08
N GLY A 105 8.55 7.62 11.33
CA GLY A 105 7.81 6.93 10.29
C GLY A 105 6.95 7.87 9.46
N LEU A 106 6.65 7.47 8.23
CA LEU A 106 5.76 8.20 7.33
C LEU A 106 4.33 8.29 7.90
N MET A 107 3.83 7.22 8.52
CA MET A 107 2.49 7.20 9.13
C MET A 107 2.39 8.22 10.27
N GLN A 108 3.47 8.38 11.03
CA GLN A 108 3.56 9.38 12.09
C GLN A 108 3.51 10.81 11.51
N GLU A 109 4.34 11.09 10.49
CA GLU A 109 4.33 12.39 9.79
C GLU A 109 2.95 12.73 9.21
N MET A 110 2.28 11.74 8.61
CA MET A 110 0.94 11.90 8.06
C MET A 110 -0.09 12.18 9.16
N MET A 111 -0.05 11.43 10.27
CA MET A 111 -1.00 11.62 11.37
C MET A 111 -0.87 13.02 11.99
N GLU A 112 0.36 13.49 12.21
CA GLU A 112 0.63 14.85 12.70
C GLU A 112 0.13 15.93 11.74
N SER A 113 0.25 15.72 10.42
CA SER A 113 -0.23 16.67 9.43
C SER A 113 -1.76 16.74 9.32
N LEU A 114 -2.46 15.64 9.60
CA LEU A 114 -3.91 15.52 9.41
C LEU A 114 -4.71 15.87 10.67
N ASN A 115 -4.25 15.45 11.84
CA ASN A 115 -4.97 15.68 13.10
C ASN A 115 -4.00 15.68 14.30
N PRO A 116 -3.37 16.82 14.60
CA PRO A 116 -2.38 16.92 15.68
C PRO A 116 -2.96 16.69 17.08
N ASP A 117 -4.28 16.77 17.25
CA ASP A 117 -4.93 16.65 18.56
C ASP A 117 -5.27 15.19 18.92
N ARG A 118 -5.14 14.25 17.98
CA ARG A 118 -5.47 12.82 18.18
C ARG A 118 -4.33 11.90 17.78
N LEU A 119 -3.14 12.18 18.31
CA LEU A 119 -1.96 11.37 18.05
C LEU A 119 -2.02 10.06 18.85
N LEU A 120 -1.92 8.94 18.16
CA LEU A 120 -1.55 7.69 18.79
C LEU A 120 -0.10 7.79 19.32
N PRO A 121 0.26 7.06 20.38
CA PRO A 121 1.63 7.05 20.88
C PRO A 121 2.63 6.64 19.79
N GLU A 122 3.71 7.42 19.62
CA GLU A 122 4.74 7.18 18.61
C GLU A 122 5.25 5.72 18.55
N PRO A 123 5.53 5.03 19.68
CA PRO A 123 6.02 3.65 19.62
C PRO A 123 5.01 2.67 19.02
N ILE A 124 3.71 2.98 19.13
CA ILE A 124 2.63 2.14 18.59
C ILE A 124 2.55 2.37 17.08
N VAL A 125 2.55 3.64 16.64
CA VAL A 125 2.52 4.00 15.21
C VAL A 125 3.76 3.47 14.49
N ALA A 126 4.95 3.63 15.08
CA ALA A 126 6.19 3.09 14.52
C ALA A 126 6.16 1.56 14.41
N GLY A 127 5.54 0.87 15.38
CA GLY A 127 5.36 -0.58 15.33
C GLY A 127 4.41 -1.02 14.20
N MET A 128 3.28 -0.32 14.04
CA MET A 128 2.35 -0.57 12.92
C MET A 128 3.05 -0.38 11.57
N GLU A 129 3.73 0.74 11.37
CA GLU A 129 4.44 1.04 10.12
C GLU A 129 5.52 -0.01 9.84
N LYS A 130 6.22 -0.48 10.87
CA LYS A 130 7.17 -1.60 10.74
C LYS A 130 6.47 -2.86 10.22
N HIS A 131 5.34 -3.27 10.79
CA HIS A 131 4.64 -4.46 10.32
C HIS A 131 4.12 -4.31 8.88
N PHE A 132 3.58 -3.14 8.51
CA PHE A 132 3.22 -2.83 7.13
C PHE A 132 4.44 -2.89 6.20
N SER A 133 5.57 -2.32 6.61
CA SER A 133 6.79 -2.34 5.81
C SER A 133 7.28 -3.78 5.56
N LEU A 134 7.21 -4.65 6.57
CA LEU A 134 7.56 -6.06 6.45
C LEU A 134 6.57 -6.82 5.56
N LEU A 135 5.28 -6.50 5.64
CA LEU A 135 4.28 -7.08 4.72
C LEU A 135 4.61 -6.68 3.28
N PHE A 136 4.79 -5.39 2.98
CA PHE A 136 5.08 -4.94 1.62
C PHE A 136 6.38 -5.53 1.07
N LEU A 137 7.44 -5.60 1.89
CA LEU A 137 8.70 -6.25 1.52
C LEU A 137 8.50 -7.74 1.23
N GLY A 138 7.93 -8.47 2.20
CA GLY A 138 7.74 -9.92 2.08
C GLY A 138 6.82 -10.28 0.93
N TYR A 139 5.73 -9.54 0.77
CA TYR A 139 4.78 -9.73 -0.32
C TYR A 139 5.37 -9.34 -1.68
N GLY A 140 6.16 -8.27 -1.75
CA GLY A 140 6.87 -7.88 -2.96
C GLY A 140 7.86 -8.96 -3.43
N ILE A 141 8.67 -9.50 -2.51
CA ILE A 141 9.59 -10.60 -2.80
C ILE A 141 8.81 -11.85 -3.24
N PHE A 142 7.72 -12.18 -2.54
CA PHE A 142 6.84 -13.29 -2.90
C PHE A 142 6.25 -13.11 -4.31
N MET A 143 5.79 -11.91 -4.67
CA MET A 143 5.29 -11.61 -6.01
C MET A 143 6.36 -11.73 -7.09
N GLY A 144 7.62 -11.44 -6.76
CA GLY A 144 8.76 -11.72 -7.66
C GLY A 144 8.92 -13.21 -7.96
N PHE A 145 8.78 -14.06 -6.94
CA PHE A 145 8.77 -15.51 -7.10
C PHE A 145 7.56 -16.00 -7.92
N VAL A 146 6.37 -15.49 -7.60
CA VAL A 146 5.12 -15.82 -8.33
C VAL A 146 5.22 -15.44 -9.81
N ALA A 147 5.78 -14.26 -10.12
CA ALA A 147 5.94 -13.80 -11.50
C ALA A 147 6.78 -14.73 -12.38
N VAL A 148 7.76 -15.43 -11.79
CA VAL A 148 8.69 -16.34 -12.50
C VAL A 148 8.13 -17.77 -12.58
N LYS A 149 7.45 -18.24 -11.53
CA LYS A 149 7.12 -19.67 -11.37
C LYS A 149 5.66 -20.03 -11.67
N PHE A 150 4.74 -19.07 -11.64
CA PHE A 150 3.31 -19.32 -11.72
C PHE A 150 2.71 -18.81 -13.03
N THR A 151 1.54 -19.33 -13.36
CA THR A 151 0.77 -18.91 -14.53
C THR A 151 0.27 -17.47 -14.37
N THR A 152 -0.22 -16.87 -15.46
CA THR A 152 -0.78 -15.50 -15.41
C THR A 152 -2.00 -15.42 -14.49
N SER A 153 -2.90 -16.38 -14.56
CA SER A 153 -4.11 -16.40 -13.73
C SER A 153 -3.79 -16.54 -12.23
N GLU A 154 -2.80 -17.37 -11.87
CA GLU A 154 -2.31 -17.48 -10.49
C GLU A 154 -1.63 -16.17 -10.02
N TRP A 155 -0.79 -15.57 -10.87
CA TRP A 155 -0.17 -14.29 -10.55
C TRP A 155 -1.20 -13.17 -10.36
N VAL A 156 -2.23 -13.12 -11.20
CA VAL A 156 -3.37 -12.19 -11.09
C VAL A 156 -4.11 -12.41 -9.77
N PHE A 157 -4.38 -13.66 -9.42
CA PHE A 157 -5.03 -14.01 -8.16
C PHE A 157 -4.23 -13.48 -6.96
N TYR A 158 -2.91 -13.74 -6.91
CA TYR A 158 -2.08 -13.26 -5.82
C TYR A 158 -1.98 -11.73 -5.80
N LYS A 159 -1.76 -11.08 -6.95
CA LYS A 159 -1.73 -9.61 -7.07
C LYS A 159 -3.00 -8.95 -6.53
N THR A 160 -4.15 -9.61 -6.67
CA THR A 160 -5.46 -9.06 -6.29
C THR A 160 -5.98 -9.68 -4.99
N ILE A 161 -6.76 -10.76 -5.09
CA ILE A 161 -7.46 -11.41 -3.99
C ILE A 161 -6.47 -11.89 -2.93
N GLY A 162 -5.36 -12.51 -3.34
CA GLY A 162 -4.35 -13.03 -2.42
C GLY A 162 -3.77 -11.93 -1.52
N PHE A 163 -3.44 -10.77 -2.09
CA PHE A 163 -2.95 -9.63 -1.33
C PHE A 163 -3.98 -9.14 -0.31
N TYR A 164 -5.26 -9.02 -0.70
CA TYR A 164 -6.32 -8.60 0.21
C TYR A 164 -6.52 -9.59 1.37
N ILE A 165 -6.40 -10.89 1.12
CA ILE A 165 -6.46 -11.90 2.18
C ILE A 165 -5.30 -11.71 3.16
N THR A 166 -4.06 -11.59 2.67
CA THR A 166 -2.89 -11.38 3.53
C THR A 166 -3.00 -10.08 4.31
N PHE A 167 -3.47 -9.00 3.66
CA PHE A 167 -3.69 -7.72 4.30
C PHE A 167 -4.78 -7.81 5.38
N ALA A 168 -5.88 -8.51 5.13
CA ALA A 168 -6.93 -8.72 6.13
C ALA A 168 -6.42 -9.47 7.36
N ILE A 169 -5.58 -10.49 7.16
CA ILE A 169 -4.92 -11.22 8.26
C ILE A 169 -4.02 -10.27 9.06
N LEU A 170 -3.22 -9.44 8.39
CA LEU A 170 -2.39 -8.45 9.07
C LEU A 170 -3.25 -7.46 9.86
N MET A 171 -4.35 -6.96 9.29
CA MET A 171 -5.24 -6.02 9.97
C MET A 171 -5.89 -6.61 11.22
N LEU A 172 -6.27 -7.88 11.19
CA LEU A 172 -6.76 -8.58 12.38
C LEU A 172 -5.65 -8.67 13.43
N PHE A 173 -4.44 -9.04 13.02
CA PHE A 173 -3.28 -9.06 13.91
C PHE A 173 -3.00 -7.67 14.53
N GLU A 174 -2.96 -6.61 13.71
CA GLU A 174 -2.77 -5.23 14.16
C GLU A 174 -3.82 -4.81 15.17
N PHE A 175 -5.09 -5.14 14.92
CA PHE A 175 -6.17 -4.80 15.84
C PHE A 175 -5.91 -5.38 17.25
N PHE A 176 -5.55 -6.65 17.36
CA PHE A 176 -5.23 -7.26 18.65
C PHE A 176 -3.92 -6.72 19.23
N TRP A 177 -2.89 -6.55 18.40
CA TRP A 177 -1.59 -6.05 18.84
C TRP A 177 -1.68 -4.64 19.41
N ILE A 178 -2.35 -3.71 18.72
CA ILE A 178 -2.58 -2.33 19.18
C ILE A 178 -3.34 -2.33 20.51
N ARG A 179 -4.38 -3.15 20.67
CA ARG A 179 -5.12 -3.26 21.93
C ARG A 179 -4.22 -3.63 23.10
N ILE A 180 -3.32 -4.60 22.89
CA ILE A 180 -2.36 -5.06 23.90
C ILE A 180 -1.34 -3.95 24.20
N GLN A 181 -0.78 -3.32 23.17
CA GLN A 181 0.24 -2.28 23.36
C GLN A 181 -0.32 -1.01 24.00
N MET A 182 -1.54 -0.59 23.63
CA MET A 182 -2.22 0.55 24.25
C MET A 182 -2.40 0.31 25.75
N LYS A 183 -2.82 -0.90 26.16
CA LYS A 183 -2.96 -1.24 27.58
C LYS A 183 -1.62 -1.09 28.33
N LYS A 184 -0.56 -1.71 27.79
CA LYS A 184 0.80 -1.62 28.37
C LYS A 184 1.31 -0.19 28.45
N TRP A 185 1.02 0.62 27.43
CA TRP A 185 1.43 2.02 27.40
C TRP A 185 0.70 2.83 28.47
N MET A 186 -0.62 2.66 28.63
CA MET A 186 -1.39 3.33 29.68
C MET A 186 -0.91 2.95 31.09
N GLU A 187 -0.62 1.67 31.34
CA GLU A 187 -0.07 1.18 32.62
C GLU A 187 1.28 1.83 32.93
N ARG A 188 2.18 1.93 31.94
CA ARG A 188 3.47 2.62 32.10
C ARG A 188 3.30 4.11 32.42
N GLN A 189 2.38 4.78 31.74
CA GLN A 189 2.11 6.20 32.02
C GLN A 189 1.56 6.41 33.43
N ALA A 190 0.63 5.57 33.88
CA ALA A 190 0.10 5.62 35.23
C ALA A 190 1.19 5.40 36.29
N TYR A 191 2.09 4.43 36.07
CA TYR A 191 3.24 4.18 36.94
C TYR A 191 4.20 5.37 37.00
N LEU A 192 4.55 5.95 35.85
CA LEU A 192 5.44 7.11 35.79
C LEU A 192 4.85 8.32 36.52
N GLN A 193 3.55 8.56 36.39
CA GLN A 193 2.86 9.63 37.13
C GLN A 193 2.87 9.38 38.64
N MET A 194 2.73 8.13 39.09
CA MET A 194 2.81 7.76 40.50
C MET A 194 4.21 8.02 41.06
N VAL A 195 5.27 7.60 40.36
CA VAL A 195 6.66 7.81 40.78
C VAL A 195 7.01 9.29 40.83
N MET A 196 6.59 10.09 39.84
CA MET A 196 6.83 11.55 39.84
C MET A 196 6.15 12.25 41.03
N LYS A 197 4.98 11.77 41.46
CA LYS A 197 4.29 12.31 42.65
C LYS A 197 4.96 11.91 43.96
N MET A 198 5.63 10.77 44.02
CA MET A 198 6.37 10.29 45.20
C MET A 198 7.80 10.83 45.23
N GLY A 199 8.02 12.09 44.81
CA GLY A 199 9.34 12.73 44.63
C GLY A 199 10.36 12.42 45.74
N PRO A 200 11.66 12.50 45.44
CA PRO A 200 12.71 11.92 46.28
C PRO A 200 12.53 12.36 47.73
N LYS A 201 12.38 11.38 48.64
CA LYS A 201 12.46 11.65 50.08
C LYS A 201 13.84 12.27 50.32
N LYS A 202 13.86 13.58 50.54
CA LYS A 202 15.04 14.29 51.04
C LYS A 202 15.39 13.77 52.42
#